data_AF-A0A1J3KB76-F1
#
_entry.id   AF-A0A1J3KB76-F1
#
_cell.length_a   1.000
_cell.length_b   1.000
_cell.length_c   1.000
_cell.angle_alpha   90.00
_cell.angle_beta   90.00
_cell.angle_gamma   90.00
#
_symmetry.space_group_name_H-M   'P 1'
#
loop_
_entity.id
_entity.type
_entity.pdbx_description
1 polymer ?
#
loop_
_entity_poly.entity_id
_entity_poly.type
_entity_poly.pdbx_seq_one_letter_code
_entity_poly.pdbx_strand_id
1 'polypeptide(L)'
;VMAKNLKTGEVEVIYNAKENITALKPPIVKNLQEVLASESALVWGEVSEGILKKDWERAREAKRAVEEKQRESLKQREASGESWVPKHFSVVKDGKDWDCSPLQPTVSRAPIVITEAQGEIINRFQDSKTLC
;
A
#
# COMPACT_ATOMS: atom_id res chain seq x y z
N VAL A 1 0.68 -15.03 -19.23
CA VAL A 1 -0.71 -15.33 -19.64
C VAL A 1 -0.69 -15.64 -21.12
N MET A 2 -1.23 -16.80 -21.48
CA MET A 2 -1.33 -17.24 -22.87
C MET A 2 -2.80 -17.23 -23.28
N ALA A 3 -3.09 -16.87 -24.51
CA ALA A 3 -4.39 -17.05 -25.12
C ALA A 3 -4.26 -18.00 -26.30
N LYS A 4 -5.28 -18.83 -26.54
CA LYS A 4 -5.38 -19.66 -27.73
C LYS A 4 -6.34 -19.02 -28.70
N ASN A 5 -5.91 -18.80 -29.93
CA ASN A 5 -6.78 -18.41 -31.02
C ASN A 5 -7.70 -19.60 -31.37
N LEU A 6 -9.01 -19.45 -31.18
CA LEU A 6 -9.97 -20.53 -31.42
C LEU A 6 -10.16 -20.86 -32.91
N LYS A 7 -9.81 -19.94 -33.82
CA LYS A 7 -9.95 -20.14 -35.28
C LYS A 7 -8.74 -20.85 -35.87
N THR A 8 -7.53 -20.46 -35.45
CA THR A 8 -6.27 -21.02 -36.00
C THR A 8 -5.69 -22.13 -35.13
N GLY A 9 -6.10 -22.23 -33.86
CA GLY A 9 -5.56 -23.18 -32.90
C GLY A 9 -4.21 -22.76 -32.31
N GLU A 10 -3.63 -21.65 -32.76
CA GLU A 10 -2.35 -21.14 -32.31
C GLU A 10 -2.44 -20.56 -30.90
N VAL A 11 -1.36 -20.72 -30.13
CA VAL A 11 -1.25 -20.20 -28.76
C VAL A 11 -0.26 -19.06 -28.75
N GLU A 12 -0.68 -17.90 -28.26
CA GLU A 12 0.11 -16.67 -28.21
C GLU A 12 0.27 -16.15 -26.78
N VAL A 13 1.40 -15.51 -26.50
CA VAL A 13 1.65 -14.83 -25.22
C VAL A 13 0.95 -13.47 -25.26
N ILE A 14 -0.05 -13.26 -24.40
CA ILE A 14 -0.72 -11.94 -24.29
C ILE A 14 -0.18 -11.09 -23.13
N TYR A 15 0.49 -11.70 -22.15
CA TYR A 15 1.15 -10.98 -21.07
C TYR A 15 2.30 -11.77 -20.46
N ASN A 16 3.50 -11.18 -20.41
CA ASN A 16 4.65 -11.76 -19.72
C ASN A 16 4.98 -10.96 -18.45
N ALA A 17 4.63 -11.51 -17.28
CA ALA A 17 4.82 -10.81 -16.00
C ALA A 17 6.30 -10.46 -15.73
N LYS A 18 7.25 -11.32 -16.13
CA LYS A 18 8.68 -11.10 -15.88
C LYS A 18 9.21 -9.88 -16.62
N GLU A 19 8.85 -9.77 -17.90
CA GLU A 19 9.21 -8.61 -18.73
C GLU A 19 8.48 -7.35 -18.25
N ASN A 20 7.18 -7.46 -17.95
CA ASN A 20 6.37 -6.30 -17.61
C ASN A 20 6.69 -5.72 -16.23
N ILE A 21 6.94 -6.54 -15.21
CA ILE A 21 7.26 -6.06 -13.85
C ILE A 21 8.56 -5.26 -13.84
N THR A 22 9.55 -5.64 -14.66
CA THR A 22 10.85 -4.95 -14.72
C THR A 22 10.73 -3.52 -15.27
N ALA A 23 9.68 -3.25 -16.06
CA ALA A 23 9.41 -1.92 -16.61
C ALA A 23 8.56 -1.04 -15.66
N LEU A 24 7.98 -1.60 -14.59
CA LEU A 24 7.15 -0.85 -13.66
C LEU A 24 8.01 0.06 -12.78
N LYS A 25 7.62 1.33 -12.69
CA LYS A 25 8.25 2.33 -11.82
C LYS A 25 7.32 2.58 -10.63
N PRO A 26 7.72 2.24 -9.40
CA PRO A 26 6.88 2.49 -8.24
C PRO A 26 6.75 4.01 -8.01
N PRO A 27 5.55 4.52 -7.71
CA PRO A 27 5.40 5.92 -7.34
C PRO A 27 6.09 6.20 -6.01
N ILE A 28 6.67 7.38 -5.88
CA ILE A 28 7.26 7.87 -4.62
C ILE A 28 6.45 9.05 -4.09
N VAL A 29 6.34 9.16 -2.78
CA VAL A 29 5.78 10.35 -2.11
C VAL A 29 6.82 11.47 -2.19
N LYS A 30 6.49 12.57 -2.88
CA LYS A 30 7.39 13.73 -3.03
C LYS A 30 7.46 14.58 -1.77
N ASN A 31 6.32 14.76 -1.10
CA ASN A 31 6.22 15.59 0.10
C ASN A 31 5.49 14.81 1.21
N LEU A 32 6.26 14.32 2.19
CA LEU A 32 5.70 13.61 3.35
C LEU A 32 4.82 14.51 4.24
N GLN A 33 5.00 15.83 4.21
CA GLN A 33 4.18 16.76 4.98
C GLN A 33 2.74 16.89 4.43
N GLU A 34 2.53 16.52 3.16
CA GLU A 34 1.20 16.50 2.54
C GLU A 34 0.45 15.18 2.80
N VAL A 35 1.12 14.18 3.37
CA VAL A 35 0.52 12.89 3.71
C VAL A 35 -0.12 12.98 5.09
N LEU A 36 -1.39 12.59 5.19
CA LEU A 36 -2.10 12.62 6.47
C LEU A 36 -1.52 11.59 7.44
N ALA A 37 -1.54 11.91 8.73
CA ALA A 37 -1.07 11.00 9.78
C ALA A 37 -1.86 9.66 9.85
N SER A 38 -3.04 9.60 9.23
CA SER A 38 -3.86 8.40 9.11
C SER A 38 -3.56 7.56 7.86
N GLU A 39 -2.71 8.03 6.94
CA GLU A 39 -2.36 7.30 5.73
C GLU A 39 -1.32 6.21 6.01
N SER A 40 -1.46 5.09 5.29
CA SER A 40 -0.71 3.86 5.53
C SER A 40 0.80 4.03 5.52
N ALA A 41 1.33 4.87 4.63
CA ALA A 41 2.77 5.10 4.52
C ALA A 41 3.38 5.68 5.81
N LEU A 42 2.63 6.54 6.52
CA LEU A 42 3.07 7.10 7.80
C LEU A 42 2.74 6.15 8.96
N VAL A 43 1.51 5.61 9.00
CA VAL A 43 1.06 4.71 10.08
C VAL A 43 1.96 3.48 10.21
N TRP A 44 2.36 2.89 9.07
CA TRP A 44 3.18 1.68 9.03
C TRP A 44 4.65 1.94 8.70
N GLY A 45 5.07 3.21 8.68
CA GLY A 45 6.41 3.61 8.24
C GLY A 45 7.51 2.95 9.08
N GLU A 46 7.40 3.01 10.41
CA GLU A 46 8.40 2.42 11.30
C GLU A 46 8.43 0.88 11.24
N VAL A 47 7.26 0.25 11.13
CA VAL A 47 7.15 -1.21 10.95
C VAL A 47 7.86 -1.63 9.66
N SER A 48 7.59 -0.90 8.58
CA SER A 48 8.20 -1.15 7.27
C SER A 48 9.71 -0.94 7.30
N GLU A 49 10.19 0.11 7.98
CA GLU A 49 11.63 0.37 8.16
C GLU A 49 12.31 -0.79 8.91
N GLY A 50 11.72 -1.29 10.00
CA GLY A 50 12.23 -2.44 10.74
C GLY A 50 12.30 -3.70 9.87
N ILE A 51 11.25 -3.98 9.10
CA ILE A 51 11.23 -5.12 8.16
C ILE A 51 12.34 -5.01 7.11
N LEU A 52 12.51 -3.84 6.49
CA LEU A 52 13.54 -3.62 5.47
C LEU A 52 14.95 -3.78 6.03
N LYS A 53 15.17 -3.38 7.29
CA LYS A 53 16.44 -3.56 8.02
C LYS A 53 16.61 -4.95 8.63
N LYS A 54 15.60 -5.83 8.53
CA LYS A 54 15.53 -7.13 9.21
C LYS A 54 15.65 -7.03 10.75
N ASP A 55 15.28 -5.88 11.31
CA ASP A 55 15.17 -5.64 12.74
C ASP A 55 13.77 -6.04 13.20
N TRP A 56 13.60 -7.33 13.50
CA TRP A 56 12.31 -7.92 13.82
C TRP A 56 11.75 -7.47 15.17
N GLU A 57 12.62 -7.17 16.13
CA GLU A 57 12.19 -6.65 17.42
C GLU A 57 11.63 -5.24 17.24
N ARG A 58 12.36 -4.34 16.56
CA ARG A 58 11.83 -2.98 16.27
C ARG A 58 10.52 -3.02 15.49
N ALA A 59 10.43 -3.87 14.45
CA ALA A 59 9.21 -4.02 13.68
C ALA A 59 8.02 -4.49 14.53
N ARG A 60 8.25 -5.44 15.46
CA ARG A 60 7.23 -5.94 16.38
C ARG A 60 6.76 -4.86 17.36
N GLU A 61 7.69 -4.12 17.95
CA GLU A 61 7.37 -3.04 18.88
C GLU A 61 6.55 -1.94 18.21
N ALA A 62 6.96 -1.50 17.02
CA ALA A 62 6.24 -0.51 16.24
C ALA A 62 4.84 -1.00 15.83
N LYS A 63 4.72 -2.28 15.42
CA LYS A 63 3.41 -2.88 15.08
C LYS A 63 2.49 -2.87 16.29
N ARG A 64 3.00 -3.27 17.46
CA ARG A 64 2.23 -3.28 18.71
C ARG A 64 1.74 -1.88 19.08
N ALA A 65 2.58 -0.86 18.91
CA ALA A 65 2.20 0.53 19.19
C ALA A 65 1.04 1.01 18.30
N VAL A 66 1.06 0.68 17.00
CA VAL A 66 -0.04 1.01 16.06
C VAL A 66 -1.34 0.32 16.48
N GLU A 67 -1.27 -0.98 16.79
CA GLU A 67 -2.45 -1.77 17.16
C GLU A 67 -3.05 -1.37 18.51
N GLU A 68 -2.23 -1.05 19.51
CA GLU A 68 -2.72 -0.58 20.81
C GLU A 68 -3.39 0.78 20.69
N LYS A 69 -2.81 1.72 19.93
CA LYS A 69 -3.44 3.02 19.68
C LYS A 69 -4.83 2.89 19.06
N GLN A 70 -5.01 1.95 18.12
CA GLN A 70 -6.32 1.68 17.53
C GLN A 70 -7.30 1.03 18.52
N ARG A 71 -6.80 0.14 19.40
CA ARG A 71 -7.60 -0.47 20.48
C ARG A 71 -8.07 0.56 21.50
N GLU A 72 -7.23 1.50 21.88
CA GLU A 72 -7.58 2.63 22.74
C GLU A 72 -8.62 3.54 22.08
N SER A 73 -8.43 3.90 20.80
CA SER A 73 -9.40 4.70 20.05
C SER A 73 -10.76 4.00 19.92
N LEU A 74 -10.79 2.67 19.79
CA LEU A 74 -12.05 1.90 19.81
C LEU A 74 -12.73 2.00 21.17
N LYS A 75 -12.00 1.75 22.27
CA LYS A 75 -12.54 1.87 23.63
C LYS A 75 -13.10 3.27 23.91
N GLN A 76 -12.42 4.32 23.45
CA GLN A 76 -12.88 5.70 23.60
C GLN A 76 -14.20 5.95 22.87
N ARG A 77 -14.34 5.46 21.63
CA ARG A 77 -15.58 5.57 20.84
C ARG A 77 -16.74 4.80 21.47
N GLU A 78 -16.48 3.59 21.96
CA GLU A 78 -17.48 2.80 22.67
C GLU A 78 -17.95 3.51 23.95
N ALA A 79 -17.03 4.10 24.71
CA ALA A 79 -17.34 4.86 25.92
C ALA A 79 -18.12 6.16 25.64
N SER A 80 -17.87 6.82 24.50
CA SER A 80 -18.61 8.01 24.08
C SER A 80 -19.93 7.71 23.36
N GLY A 81 -20.19 6.44 23.00
CA GLY A 81 -21.32 6.05 22.17
C GLY A 81 -21.19 6.47 20.70
N GLU A 82 -19.99 6.84 20.26
CA GLU A 82 -19.72 7.28 18.89
C GLU A 82 -19.51 6.09 17.95
N SER A 83 -20.24 6.06 16.83
CA SER A 83 -20.05 5.06 15.78
C SER A 83 -18.87 5.42 14.87
N TRP A 84 -18.04 4.44 14.50
CA TRP A 84 -17.07 4.65 13.43
C TRP A 84 -17.74 4.70 12.07
N VAL A 85 -17.42 5.73 11.28
CA VAL A 85 -17.89 5.90 9.90
C VAL A 85 -16.69 6.08 8.95
N PRO A 86 -16.69 5.45 7.76
CA PRO A 86 -15.63 5.63 6.79
C PRO A 86 -15.56 7.08 6.28
N LYS A 87 -14.35 7.61 6.15
CA LYS A 87 -14.12 9.03 5.77
C LYS A 87 -14.45 9.33 4.29
N HIS A 88 -14.30 8.36 3.40
CA HIS A 88 -14.35 8.58 1.94
C HIS A 88 -15.48 7.82 1.24
N PHE A 89 -16.18 6.92 1.95
CA PHE A 89 -17.19 6.04 1.37
C PHE A 89 -18.44 6.03 2.25
N SER A 90 -19.60 6.05 1.61
CA SER A 90 -20.85 5.63 2.24
C SER A 90 -20.91 4.11 2.16
N VAL A 91 -21.24 3.47 3.28
CA VAL A 91 -21.33 2.02 3.38
C VAL A 91 -22.69 1.69 3.99
N VAL A 92 -23.55 1.07 3.19
CA VAL A 92 -24.90 0.66 3.59
C VAL A 92 -24.98 -0.85 3.48
N LYS A 93 -25.52 -1.50 4.51
CA LYS A 93 -25.79 -2.93 4.48
C LYS A 93 -27.17 -3.17 3.87
N ASP A 94 -27.23 -3.91 2.77
CA ASP A 94 -28.48 -4.33 2.15
C ASP A 94 -28.61 -5.86 2.26
N GLY A 95 -29.34 -6.33 3.27
CA GLY A 95 -29.47 -7.76 3.57
C GLY A 95 -28.12 -8.41 3.89
N LYS A 96 -27.61 -9.24 2.96
CA LYS A 96 -26.30 -9.92 3.06
C LYS A 96 -25.20 -9.18 2.32
N ASP A 97 -25.56 -8.22 1.48
CA ASP A 97 -24.65 -7.47 0.63
C ASP A 97 -24.30 -6.12 1.26
N TRP A 98 -23.25 -5.51 0.72
CA TRP A 98 -22.78 -4.18 1.10
C TRP A 98 -22.78 -3.29 -0.13
N ASP A 99 -23.51 -2.19 -0.05
CA ASP A 99 -23.42 -1.11 -1.02
C ASP A 99 -22.37 -0.09 -0.54
N CYS A 100 -21.37 0.16 -1.38
CA CYS A 100 -20.21 0.99 -1.09
C CYS A 100 -20.06 2.04 -2.19
N SER A 101 -20.44 3.28 -1.90
CA SER A 101 -20.35 4.38 -2.86
C SER A 101 -19.38 5.46 -2.37
N PRO A 102 -18.59 6.09 -3.25
CA PRO A 102 -17.72 7.18 -2.85
C PRO A 102 -18.55 8.38 -2.39
N LEU A 103 -18.13 9.05 -1.31
CA LEU A 103 -18.79 10.28 -0.82
C LEU A 103 -18.52 11.48 -1.73
N GLN A 104 -17.42 11.44 -2.48
CA GLN A 104 -17.01 12.47 -3.43
C GLN A 104 -16.69 11.80 -4.77
N PRO A 105 -17.14 12.36 -5.90
CA PRO A 105 -16.89 11.76 -7.22
C PRO A 105 -15.42 11.84 -7.65
N THR A 106 -14.65 12.75 -7.05
CA THR A 106 -13.23 12.97 -7.34
C THR A 106 -12.44 13.20 -6.06
N VAL A 107 -11.13 12.99 -6.11
CA VAL A 107 -10.19 13.27 -5.02
C VAL A 107 -9.13 14.26 -5.49
N SER A 108 -8.59 15.04 -4.55
CA SER A 108 -7.44 15.92 -4.82
C SER A 108 -6.24 15.10 -5.30
N ARG A 109 -5.38 15.74 -6.09
CA ARG A 109 -4.15 15.09 -6.59
C ARG A 109 -3.25 14.71 -5.42
N ALA A 110 -2.84 13.45 -5.37
CA ALA A 110 -1.93 12.95 -4.34
C ALA A 110 -0.49 13.47 -4.52
N PRO A 111 0.30 13.59 -3.45
CA PRO A 111 1.70 14.04 -3.49
C PRO A 111 2.66 12.96 -4.02
N ILE A 112 2.21 12.16 -4.98
CA ILE A 112 2.99 11.07 -5.57
C ILE A 112 3.56 11.48 -6.94
N VAL A 113 4.78 11.05 -7.20
CA VAL A 113 5.44 11.23 -8.51
C VAL A 113 6.01 9.90 -8.97
N ILE A 114 5.97 9.67 -10.28
CA ILE A 114 6.68 8.56 -10.92
C ILE A 114 8.00 9.14 -11.39
N THR A 115 9.11 8.82 -10.73
CA THR A 115 10.42 9.27 -11.19
C THR A 115 10.78 8.51 -12.47
N GLU A 116 11.29 9.22 -13.47
CA GLU A 116 12.03 8.54 -14.53
C GLU A 116 13.33 8.01 -13.91
N ALA A 117 13.65 6.75 -14.17
CA ALA A 117 14.87 6.15 -13.65
C ALA A 117 16.09 6.90 -14.23
N GLN A 118 16.66 7.82 -13.46
CA GLN A 118 18.08 8.12 -13.57
C GLN A 118 18.80 6.86 -13.07
N GLY A 119 19.53 6.20 -13.95
CA GLY A 119 20.06 4.85 -13.77
C GLY A 119 21.15 4.69 -12.72
N GLU A 120 20.88 5.01 -11.46
CA GLU A 120 21.87 4.89 -10.37
C GLU A 120 21.37 4.28 -9.05
N ILE A 121 20.10 3.89 -8.90
CA ILE A 121 19.62 3.21 -7.67
C ILE A 121 19.63 1.67 -7.81
N ILE A 122 20.65 1.11 -8.49
CA ILE A 122 20.88 -0.36 -8.52
C ILE A 122 22.01 -0.80 -7.57
N ASN A 123 22.78 0.12 -6.97
CA ASN A 123 23.94 -0.26 -6.14
C ASN A 123 23.74 -0.21 -4.62
N ARG A 124 22.53 -0.03 -4.07
CA ARG A 124 22.34 -0.10 -2.60
C ARG A 124 21.94 -1.47 -2.05
N PHE A 125 21.64 -2.45 -2.91
CA PHE A 125 21.19 -3.79 -2.50
C PHE A 125 22.16 -4.92 -2.85
N GLN A 126 23.30 -4.64 -3.49
CA GLN A 126 24.30 -5.67 -3.87
C GLN A 126 25.59 -5.66 -3.04
N ASP A 127 25.90 -4.62 -2.27
CA ASP A 127 27.17 -4.53 -1.54
C ASP A 127 27.21 -5.31 -0.21
N SER A 128 26.13 -5.97 0.22
CA SER A 128 26.17 -6.81 1.43
C SER A 128 26.51 -8.29 1.18
N LYS A 129 26.96 -8.66 -0.03
CA LYS A 129 27.29 -10.05 -0.39
C LYS A 129 28.77 -10.35 -0.61
N THR A 130 29.67 -9.44 -0.26
CA THR A 130 31.12 -9.70 -0.33
C THR A 130 31.78 -9.40 1.01
N LEU A 131 31.52 -10.23 2.02
CA LEU A 131 32.42 -10.43 3.16
C LEU A 131 32.14 -11.84 3.73
N CYS A 132 32.78 -12.83 3.10
CA CYS A 132 33.12 -14.12 3.69
C CYS A 132 34.64 -14.22 3.66
#